data_AF-A0A6P7FKG0-F1
#
_entry.id   AF-A0A6P7FKG0-F1
#
_cell.length_a   1.000
_cell.length_b   1.000
_cell.length_c   1.000
_cell.angle_alpha   90.00
_cell.angle_beta   90.00
_cell.angle_gamma   90.00
#
_symmetry.space_group_name_H-M   'P 1'
#
loop_
_entity.id
_entity.type
_entity.pdbx_description
1 polymer ?
#
loop_
_entity_poly.entity_id
_entity_poly.type
_entity_poly.pdbx_seq_one_letter_code
_entity_poly.pdbx_strand_id
1 'polypeptide(L)'
;MFRQYRLFQRIFRLYSHRKPGIVNFRQFKNIIKLNLLTGTKICCTALMAEKVLQESLEDDITKALQEGEDAIIKLMNQLKDFVVVVSQEYRSCLLKQMEIVKKASDLGSSTEIWDELPHYRTLASELNNEIIEYYTLFKTLDALAKNKSVLRDTGDHVVKDVLQVFQEIQTFIEMQVAENQKMEKELLKVLADSIIKETIQDVSSEEY
;
A
#
# COMPACT_ATOMS: atom_id res chain seq x y z
N MET A 1 -47.86 0.44 -0.36
CA MET A 1 -49.08 -0.32 -0.73
C MET A 1 -50.37 0.53 -0.82
N PHE A 2 -50.66 1.45 0.11
CA PHE A 2 -51.91 2.24 0.11
C PHE A 2 -52.09 3.32 -0.98
N ARG A 3 -51.01 3.79 -1.65
CA ARG A 3 -51.10 4.82 -2.71
C ARG A 3 -51.67 4.28 -4.04
N GLN A 4 -51.40 3.03 -4.40
CA GLN A 4 -51.91 2.41 -5.63
C GLN A 4 -53.43 2.14 -5.56
N TYR A 5 -53.96 1.84 -4.38
CA TYR A 5 -55.38 1.61 -4.16
C TYR A 5 -56.24 2.88 -4.39
N ARG A 6 -55.70 4.06 -4.01
CA ARG A 6 -56.37 5.36 -4.26
C ARG A 6 -56.38 5.75 -5.74
N LEU A 7 -55.31 5.41 -6.48
CA LEU A 7 -55.26 5.60 -7.93
C LEU A 7 -56.30 4.71 -8.63
N PHE A 8 -56.45 3.47 -8.15
CA PHE A 8 -57.41 2.49 -8.66
C PHE A 8 -58.87 2.91 -8.47
N GLN A 9 -59.22 3.45 -7.29
CA GLN A 9 -60.55 4.00 -7.01
C GLN A 9 -60.88 5.22 -7.89
N ARG A 10 -59.89 6.05 -8.23
CA ARG A 10 -60.07 7.20 -9.14
C ARG A 10 -60.30 6.75 -10.58
N ILE A 11 -59.53 5.78 -11.08
CA ILE A 11 -59.70 5.25 -12.45
C ILE A 11 -61.06 4.55 -12.62
N PHE A 12 -61.51 3.80 -11.60
CA PHE A 12 -62.81 3.14 -11.63
C PHE A 12 -63.99 4.13 -11.69
N ARG A 13 -63.96 5.21 -10.89
CA ARG A 13 -64.98 6.29 -10.95
C ARG A 13 -65.00 6.99 -12.30
N LEU A 14 -63.84 7.19 -12.92
CA LEU A 14 -63.73 7.85 -14.23
C LEU A 14 -64.27 6.97 -15.36
N TYR A 15 -64.13 5.64 -15.26
CA TYR A 15 -64.63 4.69 -16.25
C TYR A 15 -66.14 4.40 -16.12
N SER A 16 -66.68 4.35 -14.91
CA SER A 16 -68.11 4.05 -14.68
C SER A 16 -69.05 5.18 -15.12
N HIS A 17 -68.57 6.42 -15.20
CA HIS A 17 -69.37 7.58 -15.60
C HIS A 17 -69.44 7.82 -17.12
N ARG A 18 -68.54 7.23 -17.92
CA ARG A 18 -68.45 7.57 -19.36
C ARG A 18 -69.22 6.68 -20.32
N LYS A 19 -69.64 5.46 -19.95
CA LYS A 19 -70.50 4.59 -20.80
C LYS A 19 -71.31 3.59 -19.94
N PRO A 20 -72.62 3.82 -19.70
CA PRO A 20 -73.48 2.83 -19.07
C PRO A 20 -73.92 1.81 -20.13
N GLY A 21 -73.06 0.84 -20.43
CA GLY A 21 -73.39 -0.19 -21.39
C GLY A 21 -72.15 -0.93 -21.87
N ILE A 22 -72.13 -2.24 -21.58
CA ILE A 22 -71.21 -3.23 -22.16
C ILE A 22 -69.78 -3.17 -21.59
N VAL A 23 -69.65 -3.50 -20.30
CA VAL A 23 -68.51 -4.32 -19.86
C VAL A 23 -69.07 -5.37 -18.92
N ASN A 24 -69.05 -6.64 -19.32
CA ASN A 24 -69.46 -7.74 -18.47
C ASN A 24 -68.59 -7.69 -17.20
N PHE A 25 -69.20 -7.53 -16.02
CA PHE A 25 -68.49 -7.37 -14.74
C PHE A 25 -67.47 -8.49 -14.51
N ARG A 26 -67.75 -9.70 -15.04
CA ARG A 26 -66.83 -10.84 -15.03
C ARG A 26 -65.59 -10.63 -15.91
N GLN A 27 -65.75 -10.09 -17.11
CA GLN A 27 -64.64 -9.75 -18.01
C GLN A 27 -63.79 -8.62 -17.44
N PHE A 28 -64.41 -7.58 -16.87
CA PHE A 28 -63.69 -6.49 -16.20
C PHE A 28 -62.87 -7.00 -14.99
N LYS A 29 -63.48 -7.84 -14.15
CA LYS A 29 -62.80 -8.46 -13.00
C LYS A 29 -61.63 -9.36 -13.44
N ASN A 30 -61.79 -10.10 -14.54
CA ASN A 30 -60.72 -10.95 -15.09
C ASN A 30 -59.58 -10.12 -15.68
N ILE A 31 -59.86 -9.05 -16.43
CA ILE A 31 -58.83 -8.14 -16.98
C ILE A 31 -58.05 -7.46 -15.83
N ILE A 32 -58.74 -7.00 -14.79
CA ILE A 32 -58.10 -6.44 -13.59
C ILE A 32 -57.22 -7.47 -12.90
N LYS A 33 -57.72 -8.69 -12.69
CA LYS A 33 -56.97 -9.75 -12.02
C LYS A 33 -55.75 -10.16 -12.84
N LEU A 34 -55.90 -10.23 -14.17
CA LEU A 34 -54.79 -10.49 -15.09
C LEU A 34 -53.73 -9.39 -14.96
N ASN A 35 -54.11 -8.12 -15.10
CA ASN A 35 -53.18 -6.98 -15.03
C ASN A 35 -52.50 -6.83 -13.65
N LEU A 36 -53.20 -7.14 -12.56
CA LEU A 36 -52.60 -7.20 -11.22
C LEU A 36 -51.58 -8.33 -11.10
N LEU A 37 -51.87 -9.50 -11.65
CA LEU A 37 -50.96 -10.66 -11.68
C LEU A 37 -49.75 -10.40 -12.58
N THR A 38 -49.92 -9.78 -13.75
CA THR A 38 -48.80 -9.38 -14.60
C THR A 38 -47.97 -8.29 -13.94
N GLY A 39 -48.61 -7.28 -13.34
CA GLY A 39 -47.91 -6.19 -12.65
C GLY A 39 -47.11 -6.67 -11.43
N THR A 40 -47.64 -7.61 -10.65
CA THR A 40 -46.89 -8.23 -9.54
C THR A 40 -45.76 -9.12 -10.03
N LYS A 41 -45.97 -9.90 -11.10
CA LYS A 41 -44.87 -10.68 -11.72
C LYS A 41 -43.73 -9.79 -12.21
N ILE A 42 -44.04 -8.71 -12.93
CA ILE A 42 -43.05 -7.74 -13.44
C ILE A 42 -42.31 -7.07 -12.28
N CYS A 43 -43.02 -6.68 -11.22
CA CYS A 43 -42.42 -6.10 -10.03
C CYS A 43 -41.49 -7.09 -9.32
N CYS A 44 -41.89 -8.36 -9.16
CA CYS A 44 -41.04 -9.39 -8.54
C CYS A 44 -39.80 -9.71 -9.38
N THR A 45 -39.91 -9.77 -10.71
CA THR A 45 -38.74 -9.98 -11.59
C THR A 45 -37.79 -8.79 -11.58
N ALA A 46 -38.31 -7.56 -11.51
CA ALA A 46 -37.48 -6.36 -11.39
C ALA A 46 -36.75 -6.34 -10.03
N LEU A 47 -37.44 -6.70 -8.95
CA LEU A 47 -36.86 -6.76 -7.60
C LEU A 47 -35.81 -7.89 -7.45
N MET A 48 -36.03 -9.03 -8.12
CA MET A 48 -35.02 -10.09 -8.19
C MET A 48 -33.83 -9.69 -9.06
N ALA A 49 -34.05 -9.02 -10.20
CA ALA A 49 -32.97 -8.53 -11.05
C ALA A 49 -32.13 -7.45 -10.33
N GLU A 50 -32.76 -6.55 -9.58
CA GLU A 50 -32.08 -5.54 -8.75
C GLU A 50 -31.25 -6.19 -7.64
N LYS A 51 -31.79 -7.23 -6.97
CA LYS A 51 -31.08 -7.99 -5.94
C LYS A 51 -29.87 -8.75 -6.51
N VAL A 52 -30.01 -9.37 -7.68
CA VAL A 52 -28.92 -10.06 -8.39
C VAL A 52 -27.85 -9.06 -8.86
N LEU A 53 -28.25 -7.86 -9.30
CA LEU A 53 -27.32 -6.79 -9.68
C LEU A 53 -26.55 -6.23 -8.47
N GLN A 54 -27.20 -6.09 -7.31
CA GLN A 54 -26.51 -5.71 -6.07
C GLN A 54 -25.53 -6.78 -5.62
N GLU A 55 -25.94 -8.05 -5.62
CA GLU A 55 -25.08 -9.17 -5.24
C GLU A 55 -23.86 -9.28 -6.18
N SER A 56 -24.03 -9.11 -7.49
CA SER A 56 -22.88 -9.15 -8.42
C SER A 56 -21.94 -7.95 -8.26
N LEU A 57 -22.47 -6.77 -7.91
CA LEU A 57 -21.64 -5.58 -7.70
C LEU A 57 -20.83 -5.69 -6.40
N GLU A 58 -21.42 -6.25 -5.34
CA GLU A 58 -20.72 -6.53 -4.07
C GLU A 58 -19.60 -7.56 -4.27
N ASP A 59 -19.83 -8.61 -5.07
CA ASP A 59 -18.82 -9.60 -5.43
C ASP A 59 -17.66 -8.96 -6.24
N ASP A 60 -17.97 -8.12 -7.24
CA ASP A 60 -16.98 -7.43 -8.06
C ASP A 60 -16.12 -6.44 -7.23
N ILE A 61 -16.75 -5.71 -6.31
CA ILE A 61 -16.04 -4.82 -5.38
C ILE A 61 -15.12 -5.62 -4.46
N THR A 62 -15.61 -6.71 -3.88
CA THR A 62 -14.81 -7.59 -3.00
C THR A 62 -13.58 -8.13 -3.73
N LYS A 63 -13.76 -8.56 -4.97
CA LYS A 63 -12.65 -9.06 -5.80
C LYS A 63 -11.62 -7.98 -6.13
N ALA A 64 -12.07 -6.79 -6.50
CA ALA A 64 -11.17 -5.66 -6.79
C ALA A 64 -10.35 -5.24 -5.55
N LEU A 65 -10.95 -5.33 -4.35
CA LEU A 65 -10.26 -5.08 -3.09
C LEU A 65 -9.17 -6.12 -2.83
N GLN A 66 -9.48 -7.41 -2.97
CA GLN A 66 -8.48 -8.48 -2.83
C GLN A 66 -7.33 -8.34 -3.82
N GLU A 67 -7.61 -8.02 -5.09
CA GLU A 67 -6.56 -7.79 -6.10
C GLU A 67 -5.67 -6.58 -5.73
N GLY A 68 -6.26 -5.52 -5.18
CA GLY A 68 -5.54 -4.35 -4.69
C GLY A 68 -4.63 -4.66 -3.50
N GLU A 69 -5.11 -5.46 -2.55
CA GLU A 69 -4.34 -5.88 -1.38
C GLU A 69 -3.17 -6.79 -1.76
N ASP A 70 -3.41 -7.78 -2.61
CA ASP A 70 -2.36 -8.65 -3.13
C ASP A 70 -1.27 -7.84 -3.85
N ALA A 71 -1.65 -6.81 -4.60
CA ALA A 71 -0.71 -5.91 -5.26
C ALA A 71 0.10 -5.09 -4.25
N ILE A 72 -0.54 -4.56 -3.19
CA ILE A 72 0.15 -3.83 -2.11
C ILE A 72 1.12 -4.77 -1.39
N ILE A 73 0.69 -5.96 -1.00
CA ILE A 73 1.55 -6.94 -0.31
C ILE A 73 2.76 -7.31 -1.17
N LYS A 74 2.56 -7.54 -2.47
CA LYS A 74 3.66 -7.80 -3.42
C LYS A 74 4.63 -6.62 -3.51
N LEU A 75 4.11 -5.40 -3.68
CA LEU A 75 4.93 -4.18 -3.73
C LEU A 75 5.76 -4.03 -2.46
N MET A 76 5.14 -4.25 -1.29
CA MET A 76 5.78 -4.12 0.00
C MET A 76 6.90 -5.15 0.21
N ASN A 77 6.68 -6.40 -0.22
CA ASN A 77 7.72 -7.42 -0.21
C ASN A 77 8.88 -7.10 -1.15
N GLN A 78 8.60 -6.57 -2.35
CA GLN A 78 9.67 -6.11 -3.25
C GLN A 78 10.47 -4.96 -2.64
N LEU A 79 9.80 -4.01 -2.01
CA LEU A 79 10.43 -2.88 -1.31
C LEU A 79 11.33 -3.35 -0.18
N LYS A 80 10.88 -4.35 0.59
CA LYS A 80 11.69 -5.02 1.60
C LYS A 80 12.96 -5.61 0.98
N ASP A 81 12.84 -6.35 -0.12
CA ASP A 81 13.98 -6.99 -0.77
C ASP A 81 15.00 -5.95 -1.30
N PHE A 82 14.52 -4.84 -1.89
CA PHE A 82 15.39 -3.75 -2.31
C PHE A 82 16.15 -3.12 -1.14
N VAL A 83 15.46 -2.84 -0.02
CA VAL A 83 16.11 -2.30 1.19
C VAL A 83 17.21 -3.25 1.69
N VAL A 84 17.00 -4.58 1.64
CA VAL A 84 18.02 -5.56 2.02
C VAL A 84 19.24 -5.46 1.13
N VAL A 85 19.05 -5.53 -0.19
CA VAL A 85 20.15 -5.54 -1.15
C VAL A 85 20.96 -4.26 -1.05
N VAL A 86 20.30 -3.10 -1.09
CA VAL A 86 20.98 -1.80 -1.02
C VAL A 86 21.66 -1.60 0.34
N SER A 87 21.06 -2.06 1.45
CA SER A 87 21.72 -2.00 2.76
C SER A 87 22.95 -2.90 2.83
N GLN A 88 22.94 -4.08 2.20
CA GLN A 88 24.11 -4.96 2.15
C GLN A 88 25.24 -4.34 1.32
N GLU A 89 24.91 -3.77 0.16
CA GLU A 89 25.89 -3.07 -0.69
C GLU A 89 26.46 -1.84 0.00
N TYR A 90 25.62 -1.06 0.69
CA TYR A 90 26.04 0.07 1.50
C TYR A 90 27.05 -0.36 2.57
N ARG A 91 26.73 -1.41 3.34
CA ARG A 91 27.64 -1.96 4.37
C ARG A 91 28.94 -2.50 3.77
N SER A 92 28.88 -3.10 2.59
CA SER A 92 30.08 -3.54 1.85
C SER A 92 30.98 -2.35 1.50
N CYS A 93 30.40 -1.23 1.06
CA CYS A 93 31.14 0.00 0.81
C CYS A 93 31.79 0.54 2.09
N LEU A 94 31.07 0.56 3.21
CA LEU A 94 31.63 0.98 4.50
C LEU A 94 32.80 0.09 4.94
N LEU A 95 32.68 -1.23 4.79
CA LEU A 95 33.76 -2.18 5.09
C LEU A 95 34.99 -1.92 4.20
N LYS A 96 34.79 -1.65 2.91
CA LYS A 96 35.87 -1.30 1.99
C LYS A 96 36.56 0.01 2.38
N GLN A 97 35.80 1.02 2.78
CA GLN A 97 36.38 2.26 3.32
C GLN A 97 37.22 1.99 4.58
N MET A 98 36.75 1.15 5.51
CA MET A 98 37.52 0.77 6.69
C MET A 98 38.81 0.01 6.33
N GLU A 99 38.75 -0.89 5.34
CA GLU A 99 39.90 -1.66 4.87
C GLU A 99 40.97 -0.75 4.25
N ILE A 100 40.55 0.17 3.39
CA ILE A 100 41.40 1.17 2.74
C ILE A 100 42.10 2.02 3.79
N VAL A 101 41.34 2.58 4.73
CA VAL A 101 41.88 3.44 5.81
C VAL A 101 42.93 2.66 6.60
N LYS A 102 42.61 1.47 7.10
CA LYS A 102 43.57 0.67 7.90
C LYS A 102 44.86 0.36 7.14
N LYS A 103 44.75 -0.10 5.89
CA LYS A 103 45.92 -0.41 5.05
C LYS A 103 46.77 0.83 4.81
N ALA A 104 46.15 1.96 4.53
CA ALA A 104 46.85 3.19 4.24
C ALA A 104 47.50 3.80 5.51
N SER A 105 46.86 3.69 6.68
CA SER A 105 47.47 4.04 7.98
C SER A 105 48.69 3.17 8.34
N ASP A 106 48.81 1.97 7.77
CA ASP A 106 49.93 1.06 8.02
C ASP A 106 51.08 1.27 7.01
N LEU A 107 50.76 1.63 5.77
CA LEU A 107 51.74 1.82 4.69
C LEU A 107 52.20 3.28 4.52
N GLY A 108 51.48 4.23 5.12
CA GLY A 108 51.76 5.66 5.05
C GLY A 108 50.82 6.43 4.10
N SER A 109 50.72 7.74 4.36
CA SER A 109 49.80 8.69 3.70
C SER A 109 50.02 8.89 2.20
N SER A 110 51.16 8.44 1.66
CA SER A 110 51.53 8.57 0.24
C SER A 110 51.18 7.36 -0.63
N THR A 111 50.34 6.44 -0.13
CA THR A 111 49.96 5.24 -0.88
C THR A 111 48.80 5.48 -1.84
N GLU A 112 48.89 4.94 -3.06
CA GLU A 112 47.84 4.99 -4.11
C GLU A 112 46.49 4.38 -3.63
N ILE A 113 46.52 3.61 -2.54
CA ILE A 113 45.34 3.02 -1.91
C ILE A 113 44.34 4.10 -1.43
N TRP A 114 44.82 5.30 -1.07
CA TRP A 114 43.94 6.43 -0.72
C TRP A 114 43.08 6.90 -1.90
N ASP A 115 43.55 6.71 -3.14
CA ASP A 115 42.84 7.17 -4.34
C ASP A 115 41.58 6.34 -4.64
N GLU A 116 41.46 5.14 -4.06
CA GLU A 116 40.25 4.30 -4.13
C GLU A 116 39.14 4.80 -3.18
N LEU A 117 39.50 5.52 -2.11
CA LEU A 117 38.56 5.91 -1.06
C LEU A 117 37.42 6.83 -1.54
N PRO A 118 37.65 7.84 -2.39
CA PRO A 118 36.59 8.68 -2.93
C PRO A 118 35.51 7.89 -3.66
N HIS A 119 35.88 6.85 -4.42
CA HIS A 119 34.92 6.02 -5.16
C HIS A 119 33.92 5.35 -4.20
N TYR A 120 34.42 4.67 -3.16
CA TYR A 120 33.56 4.00 -2.18
C TYR A 120 32.77 4.96 -1.29
N ARG A 121 33.25 6.19 -1.10
CA ARG A 121 32.50 7.25 -0.39
C ARG A 121 31.32 7.74 -1.22
N THR A 122 31.52 8.00 -2.51
CA THR A 122 30.46 8.41 -3.43
C THR A 122 29.39 7.32 -3.52
N LEU A 123 29.80 6.07 -3.76
CA LEU A 123 28.86 4.95 -3.85
C LEU A 123 28.09 4.75 -2.55
N ALA A 124 28.75 4.84 -1.38
CA ALA A 124 28.05 4.77 -0.10
C ALA A 124 27.03 5.91 0.06
N SER A 125 27.36 7.13 -0.37
CA SER A 125 26.42 8.26 -0.32
C SER A 125 25.20 8.05 -1.22
N GLU A 126 25.40 7.50 -2.42
CA GLU A 126 24.32 7.19 -3.36
C GLU A 126 23.38 6.12 -2.79
N LEU A 127 23.94 5.01 -2.30
CA LEU A 127 23.19 3.91 -1.69
C LEU A 127 22.43 4.37 -0.44
N ASN A 128 23.02 5.25 0.38
CA ASN A 128 22.33 5.81 1.54
C ASN A 128 21.12 6.68 1.15
N ASN A 129 21.25 7.49 0.08
CA ASN A 129 20.12 8.25 -0.44
C ASN A 129 19.00 7.32 -0.94
N GLU A 130 19.35 6.24 -1.63
CA GLU A 130 18.39 5.25 -2.11
C GLU A 130 17.64 4.55 -0.96
N ILE A 131 18.34 4.20 0.13
CA ILE A 131 17.70 3.67 1.36
C ILE A 131 16.70 4.67 1.95
N ILE A 132 17.03 5.97 1.97
CA ILE A 132 16.14 7.03 2.47
C ILE A 132 14.90 7.17 1.59
N GLU A 133 15.06 7.08 0.27
CA GLU A 133 13.95 7.11 -0.69
C GLU A 133 13.00 5.92 -0.48
N TYR A 134 13.53 4.70 -0.34
CA TYR A 134 12.72 3.52 -0.04
C TYR A 134 12.00 3.62 1.30
N TYR A 135 12.66 4.12 2.33
CA TYR A 135 12.03 4.34 3.63
C TYR A 135 10.89 5.37 3.54
N THR A 136 11.08 6.43 2.76
CA THR A 136 10.06 7.45 2.53
C THR A 136 8.86 6.86 1.79
N LEU A 137 9.09 6.11 0.72
CA LEU A 137 8.05 5.42 -0.02
C LEU A 137 7.25 4.46 0.87
N PHE A 138 7.94 3.68 1.70
CA PHE A 138 7.32 2.80 2.69
C PHE A 138 6.40 3.58 3.64
N LYS A 139 6.86 4.71 4.19
CA LYS A 139 6.05 5.56 5.09
C LYS A 139 4.84 6.16 4.39
N THR A 140 4.96 6.53 3.11
CA THR A 140 3.82 7.00 2.32
C THR A 140 2.79 5.88 2.13
N LEU A 141 3.23 4.67 1.78
CA LEU A 141 2.35 3.51 1.64
C LEU A 141 1.66 3.15 2.97
N ASP A 142 2.38 3.21 4.09
CA ASP A 142 1.84 2.97 5.43
C ASP A 142 0.77 4.02 5.81
N ALA A 143 1.03 5.29 5.51
CA ALA A 143 0.07 6.37 5.75
C ALA A 143 -1.20 6.23 4.88
N LEU A 144 -1.04 5.80 3.63
CA LEU A 144 -2.17 5.50 2.74
C LEU A 144 -2.98 4.30 3.25
N ALA A 145 -2.32 3.23 3.67
CA ALA A 145 -2.97 2.04 4.22
C ALA A 145 -3.71 2.34 5.54
N LYS A 146 -3.18 3.22 6.38
CA LYS A 146 -3.82 3.65 7.64
C LYS A 146 -4.94 4.67 7.44
N ASN A 147 -5.12 5.21 6.24
CA ASN A 147 -6.15 6.21 5.99
C ASN A 147 -7.56 5.59 6.00
N LYS A 148 -8.24 5.76 7.14
CA LYS A 148 -9.52 5.13 7.48
C LYS A 148 -10.70 5.46 6.54
N SER A 149 -10.58 6.47 5.68
CA SER A 149 -11.64 6.78 4.70
C SER A 149 -11.77 5.71 3.61
N VAL A 150 -10.70 4.99 3.30
CA VAL A 150 -10.69 3.89 2.30
C VAL A 150 -11.14 2.56 2.94
N LEU A 151 -10.89 2.41 4.24
CA LEU A 151 -11.11 1.17 5.00
C LEU A 151 -12.54 1.01 5.52
N ARG A 152 -13.28 2.11 5.67
CA ARG A 152 -14.64 2.09 6.25
C ARG A 152 -15.71 1.51 5.30
N ASP A 153 -15.42 1.50 4.01
CA ASP A 153 -16.37 1.09 2.96
C ASP A 153 -16.12 -0.35 2.48
N THR A 154 -15.09 -1.04 2.99
CA THR A 154 -14.50 -2.25 2.36
C THR A 154 -14.45 -3.51 3.24
N GLY A 155 -14.98 -3.46 4.47
CA GLY A 155 -15.10 -4.63 5.35
C GLY A 155 -13.87 -4.88 6.23
N ASP A 156 -14.09 -4.98 7.55
CA ASP A 156 -13.05 -4.93 8.60
C ASP A 156 -11.99 -6.05 8.58
N HIS A 157 -12.22 -7.16 7.87
CA HIS A 157 -11.32 -8.33 7.93
C HIS A 157 -10.14 -8.26 6.95
N VAL A 158 -10.34 -7.62 5.79
CA VAL A 158 -9.41 -7.66 4.64
C VAL A 158 -8.22 -6.72 4.89
N VAL A 159 -8.51 -5.56 5.48
CA VAL A 159 -7.57 -4.51 5.90
C VAL A 159 -6.54 -4.96 6.94
N LYS A 160 -6.89 -5.94 7.78
CA LYS A 160 -6.08 -6.33 8.94
C LYS A 160 -4.77 -6.98 8.53
N ASP A 161 -4.80 -7.81 7.49
CA ASP A 161 -3.63 -8.57 7.03
C ASP A 161 -2.59 -7.64 6.38
N VAL A 162 -3.05 -6.66 5.60
CA VAL A 162 -2.20 -5.62 5.02
C VAL A 162 -1.50 -4.81 6.13
N LEU A 163 -2.25 -4.35 7.14
CA LEU A 163 -1.68 -3.58 8.26
C LEU A 163 -0.66 -4.39 9.08
N GLN A 164 -0.87 -5.69 9.22
CA GLN A 164 0.10 -6.57 9.88
C GLN A 164 1.40 -6.67 9.06
N VAL A 165 1.30 -6.88 7.74
CA VAL A 165 2.45 -6.91 6.83
C VAL A 165 3.23 -5.59 6.88
N PHE A 166 2.54 -4.45 6.93
CA PHE A 166 3.18 -3.15 7.14
C PHE A 166 3.98 -3.10 8.44
N GLN A 167 3.44 -3.55 9.57
CA GLN A 167 4.18 -3.55 10.84
C GLN A 167 5.42 -4.44 10.83
N GLU A 168 5.30 -5.64 10.24
CA GLU A 168 6.41 -6.57 10.10
C GLU A 168 7.55 -5.99 9.26
N ILE A 169 7.21 -5.40 8.10
CA ILE A 169 8.19 -4.77 7.21
C ILE A 169 8.77 -3.50 7.85
N GLN A 170 7.97 -2.72 8.57
CA GLN A 170 8.48 -1.53 9.28
C GLN A 170 9.59 -1.93 10.26
N THR A 171 9.32 -2.94 11.09
CA THR A 171 10.28 -3.43 12.09
C THR A 171 11.55 -3.92 11.40
N PHE A 172 11.39 -4.60 10.27
CA PHE A 172 12.51 -5.10 9.48
C PHE A 172 13.38 -3.95 8.90
N ILE A 173 12.77 -2.92 8.33
CA ILE A 173 13.51 -1.76 7.80
C ILE A 173 14.23 -1.01 8.92
N GLU A 174 13.58 -0.82 10.06
CA GLU A 174 14.20 -0.20 11.25
C GLU A 174 15.43 -1.00 11.74
N MET A 175 15.37 -2.33 11.69
CA MET A 175 16.54 -3.18 11.98
C MET A 175 17.67 -2.96 10.99
N GLN A 176 17.40 -2.89 9.67
CA GLN A 176 18.43 -2.65 8.67
C GLN A 176 19.10 -1.27 8.83
N VAL A 177 18.30 -0.23 9.14
CA VAL A 177 18.83 1.11 9.42
C VAL A 177 19.71 1.10 10.67
N ALA A 178 19.30 0.40 11.74
CA ALA A 178 20.09 0.30 12.96
C ALA A 178 21.44 -0.42 12.73
N GLU A 179 21.45 -1.48 11.90
CA GLU A 179 22.68 -2.17 11.50
C GLU A 179 23.60 -1.24 10.69
N ASN A 180 23.06 -0.47 9.75
CA ASN A 180 23.82 0.50 8.96
C ASN A 180 24.46 1.58 9.86
N GLN A 181 23.71 2.14 10.80
CA GLN A 181 24.22 3.12 11.78
C GLN A 181 25.32 2.55 12.67
N LYS A 182 25.24 1.26 13.01
CA LYS A 182 26.31 0.58 13.76
C LYS A 182 27.60 0.55 12.95
N MET A 183 27.52 0.19 11.67
CA MET A 183 28.67 0.14 10.76
C MET A 183 29.27 1.53 10.53
N GLU A 184 28.45 2.57 10.41
CA GLU A 184 28.92 3.95 10.31
C GLU A 184 29.72 4.37 11.55
N LYS A 185 29.23 4.03 12.75
CA LYS A 185 29.95 4.30 14.00
C LYS A 185 31.29 3.56 14.05
N GLU A 186 31.37 2.34 13.52
CA GLU A 186 32.62 1.60 13.42
C GLU A 186 33.59 2.27 12.44
N LEU A 187 33.09 2.78 11.30
CA LEU A 187 33.91 3.50 10.33
C LEU A 187 34.50 4.78 10.95
N LEU A 188 33.69 5.54 11.68
CA LEU A 188 34.14 6.76 12.37
C LEU A 188 35.25 6.47 13.38
N LYS A 189 35.17 5.34 14.10
CA LYS A 189 36.26 4.91 15.01
C LYS A 189 37.55 4.63 14.26
N VAL A 190 37.46 3.85 13.17
CA VAL A 190 38.63 3.53 12.33
C VAL A 190 39.29 4.79 11.75
N LEU A 191 38.48 5.74 11.29
CA LEU A 191 38.98 7.04 10.81
C LEU A 191 39.67 7.84 11.91
N ALA A 192 39.07 7.91 13.11
CA ALA A 192 39.66 8.61 14.25
C ALA A 192 41.00 7.99 14.67
N ASP A 193 41.07 6.66 14.75
CA ASP A 193 42.29 5.93 15.12
C ASP A 193 43.41 6.17 14.09
N SER A 194 43.08 6.23 12.79
CA SER A 194 44.03 6.57 11.73
C SER A 194 44.63 7.97 11.92
N ILE A 195 43.78 8.97 12.14
CA ILE A 195 44.21 10.36 12.31
C ILE A 195 45.13 10.50 13.53
N ILE A 196 44.77 9.86 14.65
CA ILE A 196 45.59 9.88 15.87
C ILE A 196 46.96 9.24 15.61
N LYS A 197 46.99 8.10 14.90
CA LYS A 197 48.23 7.38 14.58
C LYS A 197 49.17 8.24 13.70
N GLU A 198 48.64 8.86 12.65
CA GLU A 198 49.40 9.76 11.77
C GLU A 198 49.93 10.98 12.55
N THR A 199 49.08 11.61 13.37
CA THR A 199 49.47 12.79 14.17
C THR A 199 50.61 12.48 15.16
N ILE A 200 50.60 11.30 15.78
CA ILE A 200 51.66 10.89 16.73
C ILE A 200 52.97 10.58 15.98
N GLN A 201 52.89 9.97 14.79
CA GLN A 201 54.07 9.70 13.98
C GLN A 201 54.77 10.99 13.53
N ASP A 202 54.01 11.99 13.06
CA ASP A 202 54.57 13.28 12.62
C ASP A 202 55.31 14.02 13.74
N VAL A 203 54.73 14.05 14.96
CA VAL A 203 55.38 14.69 16.14
C VAL A 203 56.69 13.98 16.51
N SER A 204 56.75 12.65 16.39
CA SER A 204 57.97 11.90 16.70
C SER A 204 59.09 12.05 15.66
N SER A 205 58.76 12.43 14.42
CA SER A 205 59.73 12.72 13.35
C SER A 205 60.27 14.15 13.36
N GLU A 206 59.62 15.09 14.04
CA GLU A 206 60.11 16.48 14.17
C GLU A 206 61.10 16.70 15.33
N GLU A 207 61.25 15.74 16.25
CA GLU A 207 62.17 15.81 17.40
C GLU A 207 63.62 15.34 17.11
N TYR A 208 63.98 15.09 15.84
CA TYR A 208 65.34 14.68 15.41
C TYR A 208 65.99 15.62 14.40
#